data_AF-A0A5B0HHM7-F1
#
_entry.id   AF-A0A5B0HHM7-F1
#
_cell.length_a   1.000
_cell.length_b   1.000
_cell.length_c   1.000
_cell.angle_alpha   90.00
_cell.angle_beta   90.00
_cell.angle_gamma   90.00
#
_symmetry.space_group_name_H-M   'P 1'
#
loop_
_entity.id
_entity.type
_entity.pdbx_description
1 polymer ?
#
loop_
_entity_poly.entity_id
_entity_poly.type
_entity_poly.pdbx_seq_one_letter_code
_entity_poly.pdbx_strand_id
1 'polypeptide(L)'
;MKSPSVPSSKERFYVLDAKNKPVEVFDRAEWSRWKTENELVFRRTLLDESGVTVTTRFRGLSEPKTGDASLFVTRVAGMEARDNKSYGARTLDEALEQHELIVQKILRMLTRR
;
A
#
# COMPACT_ATOMS: atom_id res chain seq x y z
N MET A 1 14.79 33.42 -20.39
CA MET A 1 13.82 32.61 -19.61
C MET A 1 14.42 31.24 -19.39
N LYS A 2 14.67 30.85 -18.14
CA LYS A 2 15.21 29.52 -17.80
C LYS A 2 14.05 28.53 -17.84
N SER A 3 14.07 27.58 -18.78
CA SER A 3 13.16 26.44 -18.77
C SER A 3 13.27 25.74 -17.41
N PRO A 4 12.17 25.42 -16.71
CA PRO A 4 12.27 24.65 -15.48
C PRO A 4 12.76 23.26 -15.87
N SER A 5 13.99 22.96 -15.49
CA SER A 5 14.58 21.62 -15.60
C SER A 5 13.71 20.68 -14.79
N VAL A 6 12.98 19.79 -15.49
CA VAL A 6 12.17 18.75 -14.86
C VAL A 6 13.12 17.86 -14.03
N PRO A 7 13.00 17.81 -12.70
CA PRO A 7 13.87 16.96 -11.91
C PRO A 7 13.40 15.51 -12.05
N SER A 8 14.09 14.74 -12.88
CA SER A 8 13.84 13.32 -13.19
C SER A 8 14.15 12.35 -12.04
N SER A 9 14.04 12.79 -10.78
CA SER A 9 14.47 12.02 -9.59
C SER A 9 13.66 12.31 -8.32
N LYS A 10 12.58 13.10 -8.36
CA LYS A 10 11.83 13.43 -7.14
C LYS A 10 10.79 12.37 -6.82
N GLU A 11 10.77 11.93 -5.56
CA GLU A 11 9.68 11.18 -4.95
C GLU A 11 8.36 11.90 -5.27
N ARG A 12 7.37 11.14 -5.74
CA ARG A 12 6.02 11.69 -5.99
C ARG A 12 5.13 11.35 -4.81
N PHE A 13 4.48 12.38 -4.28
CA PHE A 13 3.62 12.27 -3.11
C PHE A 13 2.17 12.16 -3.55
N TYR A 14 1.41 11.29 -2.90
CA TYR A 14 0.00 11.09 -3.19
C TYR A 14 -0.82 11.13 -1.90
N VAL A 15 -1.98 11.76 -1.98
CA VAL A 15 -3.08 11.69 -1.00
C VAL A 15 -4.27 10.99 -1.63
N LEU A 16 -5.32 10.72 -0.85
CA LEU A 16 -6.57 10.15 -1.38
C LEU A 16 -7.66 11.22 -1.43
N ASP A 17 -8.40 11.25 -2.53
CA ASP A 17 -9.64 12.03 -2.60
C ASP A 17 -10.78 11.34 -1.82
N ALA A 18 -11.95 11.97 -1.79
CA ALA A 18 -13.14 11.44 -1.13
C ALA A 18 -13.65 10.10 -1.73
N LYS A 19 -13.15 9.69 -2.90
CA LYS A 19 -13.47 8.42 -3.57
C LYS A 19 -12.32 7.41 -3.44
N ASN A 20 -11.36 7.65 -2.55
CA ASN A 20 -10.15 6.85 -2.37
C ASN A 20 -9.27 6.72 -3.63
N LYS A 21 -9.31 7.71 -4.52
CA LYS A 21 -8.43 7.78 -5.68
C LYS A 21 -7.15 8.52 -5.32
N PRO A 22 -5.97 8.00 -5.70
CA PRO A 22 -4.73 8.71 -5.48
C PRO A 22 -4.65 10.01 -6.29
N VAL A 23 -4.33 11.11 -5.61
CA VAL A 23 -4.11 12.43 -6.21
C VAL A 23 -2.68 12.87 -5.87
N GLU A 24 -1.91 13.25 -6.89
CA GLU A 24 -0.54 13.72 -6.72
C GLU A 24 -0.53 15.11 -6.06
N VAL A 25 0.33 15.28 -5.05
CA VAL A 25 0.57 16.56 -4.39
C VAL A 25 2.06 16.88 -4.45
N PHE A 26 2.38 18.17 -4.51
CA PHE A 26 3.78 18.63 -4.67
C PHE A 26 4.37 19.17 -3.37
N ASP A 27 3.54 19.50 -2.38
CA ASP A 27 3.97 19.94 -1.06
C ASP A 27 4.14 18.74 -0.10
N ARG A 28 5.38 18.52 0.31
CA ARG A 28 5.74 17.44 1.24
C ARG A 28 5.19 17.66 2.65
N ALA A 29 5.09 18.90 3.12
CA ALA A 29 4.57 19.22 4.45
C ALA A 29 3.06 18.98 4.51
N GLU A 30 2.34 19.41 3.48
CA GLU A 30 0.91 19.11 3.31
C GLU A 30 0.67 17.60 3.25
N TRP A 31 1.43 16.88 2.41
CA TRP A 31 1.36 15.42 2.33
C TRP A 31 1.61 14.74 3.68
N SER A 32 2.67 15.14 4.40
CA SER A 32 3.03 14.54 5.69
C SER A 32 1.96 14.77 6.75
N ARG A 33 1.35 15.97 6.76
CA ARG A 33 0.24 16.30 7.65
C ARG A 33 -0.98 15.45 7.32
N TRP A 34 -1.38 15.41 6.05
CA TRP A 34 -2.50 14.59 5.59
C TRP A 34 -2.35 13.12 5.97
N LYS A 35 -1.15 12.55 5.78
CA LYS A 35 -0.81 11.16 6.15
C LYS A 35 -0.96 10.87 7.65
N THR A 36 -0.79 11.88 8.50
CA THR A 36 -0.90 11.73 9.96
C THR A 36 -2.35 11.90 10.43
N GLU A 37 -3.12 12.74 9.75
CA GLU A 37 -4.50 13.05 10.11
C GLU A 37 -5.53 12.03 9.58
N ASN A 38 -5.14 11.16 8.64
CA ASN A 38 -6.05 10.21 8.00
C ASN A 38 -5.73 8.74 8.36
N GLU A 39 -6.76 7.90 8.46
CA GLU A 39 -6.60 6.45 8.51
C GLU A 39 -6.15 5.94 7.13
N LEU A 40 -5.10 5.14 7.12
CA LEU A 40 -4.44 4.67 5.89
C LEU A 40 -4.56 3.17 5.72
N VAL A 41 -5.03 2.46 6.75
CA VAL A 41 -5.33 1.03 6.73
C VAL A 41 -6.77 0.86 6.29
N PHE A 42 -6.95 0.24 5.12
CA PHE A 42 -8.26 -0.01 4.53
C PHE A 42 -8.85 -1.33 4.98
N ARG A 43 -7.99 -2.34 5.18
CA ARG A 43 -8.42 -3.67 5.61
C ARG A 43 -7.33 -4.33 6.43
N ARG A 44 -7.74 -4.92 7.55
CA ARG A 44 -6.90 -5.77 8.39
C ARG A 44 -7.66 -7.04 8.70
N THR A 45 -7.06 -8.18 8.35
CA THR A 45 -7.59 -9.51 8.66
C THR A 45 -6.59 -10.22 9.55
N LEU A 46 -7.05 -10.63 10.73
CA LEU A 46 -6.29 -11.44 11.68
C LEU A 46 -6.76 -12.89 11.57
N LEU A 47 -5.83 -13.81 11.40
CA LEU A 47 -6.07 -15.25 11.35
C LEU A 47 -5.59 -15.86 12.66
N ASP A 48 -6.43 -15.72 13.70
CA ASP A 48 -6.09 -15.94 15.12
C ASP A 48 -5.35 -17.25 15.39
N GLU A 49 -5.82 -18.36 14.83
CA GLU A 49 -5.23 -19.70 15.03
C GLU A 49 -3.78 -19.82 14.52
N SER A 50 -3.38 -18.94 13.59
CA SER A 50 -2.06 -18.96 12.96
C SER A 50 -1.17 -17.77 13.36
N GLY A 51 -1.71 -16.78 14.07
CA GLY A 51 -1.02 -15.52 14.34
C GLY A 51 -0.73 -14.66 13.09
N VAL A 52 -1.24 -15.05 11.91
CA VAL A 52 -1.02 -14.34 10.66
C VAL A 52 -1.93 -13.12 10.57
N THR A 53 -1.36 -11.98 10.18
CA THR A 53 -2.10 -10.74 9.91
C THR A 53 -1.89 -10.31 8.46
N VAL A 54 -2.96 -10.08 7.73
CA VAL A 54 -2.95 -9.46 6.39
C VAL A 54 -3.45 -8.03 6.51
N THR A 55 -2.66 -7.05 6.07
CA THR A 55 -2.98 -5.62 6.18
C THR A 55 -2.84 -4.94 4.84
N THR A 56 -3.90 -4.30 4.36
CA THR A 56 -3.89 -3.44 3.17
C THR A 56 -3.92 -1.99 3.57
N ARG A 57 -2.95 -1.22 3.11
CA ARG A 57 -2.80 0.20 3.44
C ARG A 57 -2.37 1.04 2.25
N PHE A 58 -2.65 2.34 2.33
CA PHE A 58 -2.13 3.34 1.41
C PHE A 58 -0.73 3.83 1.84
N ARG A 59 0.24 3.72 0.94
CA ARG A 59 1.62 4.19 1.10
C ARG A 59 1.72 5.69 0.81
N GLY A 60 1.08 6.16 -0.25
CA GLY A 60 1.08 7.58 -0.63
C GLY A 60 2.41 8.11 -1.16
N LEU A 61 3.32 7.23 -1.58
CA LEU A 61 4.61 7.60 -2.18
C LEU A 61 4.95 6.62 -3.30
N SER A 62 5.32 7.15 -4.47
CA SER A 62 5.85 6.35 -5.58
C SER A 62 7.39 6.39 -5.55
N GLU A 63 8.02 5.22 -5.66
CA GLU A 63 9.48 5.13 -5.64
C GLU A 63 10.07 5.56 -6.99
N PRO A 64 11.06 6.47 -7.00
CA PRO A 64 11.59 7.07 -8.22
C PRO A 64 12.34 6.08 -9.12
N LYS A 65 12.77 4.91 -8.59
CA LYS A 65 13.60 3.93 -9.31
C LYS A 65 12.82 2.98 -10.20
N THR A 66 11.56 2.69 -9.87
CA THR A 66 10.75 1.71 -10.60
C THR A 66 9.66 2.36 -11.44
N GLY A 67 9.34 3.64 -11.17
CA GLY A 67 8.18 4.31 -11.77
C GLY A 67 6.85 3.64 -11.42
N ASP A 68 6.87 2.63 -10.55
CA ASP A 68 5.72 1.82 -10.24
C ASP A 68 4.96 2.50 -9.10
N ALA A 69 3.82 3.09 -9.46
CA ALA A 69 2.90 3.74 -8.54
C ALA A 69 2.07 2.68 -7.77
N SER A 70 2.75 1.71 -7.17
CA SER A 70 2.16 0.75 -6.22
C SER A 70 1.85 1.48 -4.90
N LEU A 71 0.84 2.36 -4.95
CA LEU A 71 0.45 3.26 -3.87
C LEU A 71 -0.34 2.56 -2.78
N PHE A 72 -0.90 1.40 -3.07
CA PHE A 72 -1.52 0.51 -2.11
C PHE A 72 -0.63 -0.70 -1.89
N VAL A 73 -0.50 -1.13 -0.64
CA VAL A 73 0.33 -2.28 -0.26
C VAL A 73 -0.47 -3.20 0.64
N THR A 74 -0.57 -4.46 0.23
CA THR A 74 -1.03 -5.56 1.07
C THR A 74 0.17 -6.28 1.65
N ARG A 75 0.35 -6.23 2.97
CA ARG A 75 1.43 -6.89 3.71
C ARG A 75 0.88 -8.07 4.49
N VAL A 76 1.58 -9.20 4.43
CA VAL A 76 1.35 -10.34 5.32
C VAL A 76 2.44 -10.36 6.38
N ALA A 77 2.04 -10.49 7.64
CA ALA A 77 2.91 -10.62 8.81
C ALA A 77 2.50 -11.84 9.65
N GLY A 78 3.42 -12.37 10.46
CA GLY A 78 3.13 -13.53 11.32
C GLY A 78 3.32 -14.90 10.65
N MET A 79 3.66 -14.93 9.35
CA MET A 79 4.37 -16.09 8.78
C MET A 79 5.86 -15.98 9.14
N GLU A 80 6.62 -17.09 9.06
CA GLU A 80 8.05 -17.12 9.39
C GLU A 80 8.79 -15.90 8.81
N ALA A 81 9.79 -15.36 9.52
CA ALA A 81 10.38 -14.05 9.23
C ALA A 81 10.87 -13.84 7.77
N ARG A 82 11.12 -14.94 7.04
CA ARG A 82 11.52 -14.97 5.62
C ARG A 82 10.36 -14.79 4.63
N ASP A 83 9.11 -14.89 5.08
CA ASP A 83 7.89 -14.85 4.26
C ASP A 83 7.04 -13.58 4.44
N ASN A 84 7.61 -12.52 5.03
CA ASN A 84 6.99 -11.18 5.09
C ASN A 84 6.84 -10.58 3.67
N LYS A 85 5.83 -11.06 2.93
CA LYS A 85 5.56 -10.64 1.56
C LYS A 85 4.71 -9.38 1.57
N SER A 86 5.08 -8.45 0.69
CA SER A 86 4.32 -7.24 0.41
C SER A 86 3.93 -7.27 -1.06
N TYR A 87 2.68 -6.93 -1.34
CA TYR A 87 2.12 -6.93 -2.68
C TYR A 87 1.62 -5.52 -2.98
N GLY A 88 2.15 -4.92 -4.05
CA GLY A 88 1.77 -3.59 -4.53
C GLY A 88 0.50 -3.65 -5.38
N ALA A 89 -0.27 -2.57 -5.36
CA ALA A 89 -1.42 -2.34 -6.23
C ALA A 89 -1.52 -0.84 -6.55
N ARG A 90 -2.06 -0.51 -7.72
CA ARG A 90 -2.18 0.88 -8.20
C ARG A 90 -3.47 1.51 -7.70
N THR A 91 -4.52 0.71 -7.55
CA THR A 91 -5.83 1.15 -7.05
C THR A 91 -6.19 0.46 -5.74
N LEU A 92 -7.12 1.06 -5.00
CA LEU A 92 -7.64 0.45 -3.77
C LEU A 92 -8.37 -0.87 -4.07
N ASP A 93 -9.18 -0.90 -5.13
CA ASP A 93 -9.97 -2.08 -5.51
C ASP A 93 -9.06 -3.27 -5.82
N GLU A 94 -8.03 -3.07 -6.64
CA GLU A 94 -6.99 -4.09 -6.89
C GLU A 94 -6.35 -4.58 -5.58
N ALA A 95 -6.05 -3.66 -4.66
CA ALA A 95 -5.41 -4.01 -3.40
C ALA A 95 -6.32 -4.86 -2.50
N LEU A 96 -7.64 -4.59 -2.51
CA LEU A 96 -8.65 -5.29 -1.74
C LEU A 96 -9.00 -6.67 -2.32
N GLU A 97 -9.08 -6.78 -3.65
CA GLU A 97 -9.21 -8.08 -4.32
C GLU A 97 -8.00 -8.96 -4.02
N GLN A 98 -6.79 -8.39 -4.14
CA GLN A 98 -5.56 -9.08 -3.80
C GLN A 98 -5.51 -9.48 -2.32
N HIS A 99 -6.00 -8.63 -1.41
CA HIS A 99 -6.12 -8.97 0.01
C HIS A 99 -6.97 -10.22 0.22
N GLU A 100 -8.15 -10.27 -0.39
CA GLU A 100 -9.08 -11.40 -0.26
C GLU A 100 -8.45 -12.69 -0.80
N LEU A 101 -7.83 -12.63 -1.97
CA LEU A 101 -7.14 -13.78 -2.56
C LEU A 101 -6.01 -14.30 -1.67
N ILE A 102 -5.25 -13.40 -1.03
CA ILE A 102 -4.17 -13.77 -0.11
C ILE A 102 -4.74 -14.45 1.15
N VAL A 103 -5.78 -13.87 1.76
CA VAL A 103 -6.44 -14.45 2.94
C VAL A 103 -6.95 -15.84 2.63
N GLN A 104 -7.68 -16.01 1.53
CA GLN A 104 -8.20 -17.32 1.11
C GLN A 104 -7.09 -18.33 0.83
N LYS A 105 -6.00 -17.89 0.19
CA LYS A 105 -4.84 -18.76 -0.05
C LYS A 105 -4.24 -19.24 1.26
N ILE A 106 -4.07 -18.36 2.24
CA ILE A 106 -3.51 -18.71 3.55
C ILE A 106 -4.44 -19.69 4.28
N LEU A 107 -5.74 -19.41 4.33
CA LEU A 107 -6.73 -20.31 4.92
C LEU A 107 -6.67 -21.71 4.30
N ARG A 108 -6.62 -21.81 2.96
CA ARG A 108 -6.47 -23.11 2.26
C ARG A 108 -5.18 -23.86 2.62
N MET A 109 -4.08 -23.15 2.87
CA MET A 109 -2.83 -23.77 3.32
C MET A 109 -2.94 -24.27 4.76
N LEU A 110 -3.62 -23.53 5.63
CA LEU A 110 -3.81 -23.90 7.04
C LEU A 110 -4.72 -25.13 7.17
N THR A 111 -5.83 -25.21 6.42
CA THR A 111 -6.76 -26.36 6.46
C THR A 111 -6.19 -27.64 5.83
N ARG A 112 -5.08 -27.55 5.08
CA ARG A 112 -4.41 -28.72 4.48
C ARG A 112 -3.29 -29.31 5.36
N ARG A 113 -3.00 -28.69 6.50
CA ARG A 113 -2.14 -29.28 7.55
C ARG A 113 -2.98 -30.17 8.46
#